data_AF-A0A357IQ52-F1
#
_entry.id   AF-A0A357IQ52-F1
#
_cell.length_a   1.000
_cell.length_b   1.000
_cell.length_c   1.000
_cell.angle_alpha   90.00
_cell.angle_beta   90.00
_cell.angle_gamma   90.00
#
_symmetry.space_group_name_H-M   'P 1'
#
loop_
_entity.id
_entity.type
_entity.pdbx_description
1 polymer ?
#
loop_
_entity_poly.entity_id
_entity_poly.type
_entity_poly.pdbx_seq_one_letter_code
_entity_poly.pdbx_strand_id
1 'polypeptide(L)'
;MNKDYAASHADSRNVEAGIYHFLSYSHGDKIYTEDGILHMPGTEAGNENDYDHVGIGSSHVLKGAKYLVFSIKGEEGYDLNGFRFKMGDNGKENWFNSVLAMEGVKTYGDAVYQTPYVTAEGFKWYIVDLAQNGLEAGDNIHMHYTGEKDIEIDSIFYANDFNVYEESKNAINMADVDLNDYHWLNCIHAPSRDSYFYFKIKGDGVADFDTLRLQMNGKQLFFKDGLKLYDKAGSEVSSSTLIPEEETTYYAPLSAFPEEGDGWVHFHSGEYADKEEDKKPRGKISVSEIGIAEKGFSVDGNAATDCVISSEDETAGGKYI
;
A
#
# COMPACT_ATOMS: atom_id res chain seq x y z
N MET A 1 -19.60 -23.56 -4.93
CA MET A 1 -18.13 -23.58 -5.15
C MET A 1 -17.56 -24.93 -5.58
N ASN A 2 -18.28 -26.06 -5.53
CA ASN A 2 -17.77 -27.35 -6.02
C ASN A 2 -17.34 -27.32 -7.48
N LYS A 3 -16.07 -27.66 -7.81
CA LYS A 3 -15.38 -28.00 -9.10
C LYS A 3 -16.10 -27.81 -10.47
N ASP A 4 -17.12 -26.99 -10.57
CA ASP A 4 -17.91 -26.73 -11.75
C ASP A 4 -17.44 -25.41 -12.32
N TYR A 5 -16.38 -25.55 -13.10
CA TYR A 5 -15.75 -24.45 -13.79
C TYR A 5 -16.75 -23.69 -14.69
N ALA A 6 -17.62 -24.41 -15.39
CA ALA A 6 -18.57 -23.78 -16.32
C ALA A 6 -19.60 -22.93 -15.57
N ALA A 7 -20.13 -23.44 -14.44
CA ALA A 7 -21.03 -22.68 -13.59
C ALA A 7 -20.33 -21.47 -12.96
N SER A 8 -19.10 -21.63 -12.46
CA SER A 8 -18.34 -20.54 -11.87
C SER A 8 -18.01 -19.44 -12.88
N HIS A 9 -17.56 -19.81 -14.08
CA HIS A 9 -17.22 -18.86 -15.14
C HIS A 9 -18.44 -18.12 -15.71
N ALA A 10 -19.62 -18.74 -15.67
CA ALA A 10 -20.87 -18.13 -16.13
C ALA A 10 -21.61 -17.35 -15.03
N ASP A 11 -21.13 -17.37 -13.78
CA ASP A 11 -21.72 -16.63 -12.68
C ASP A 11 -21.52 -15.13 -12.90
N SER A 12 -22.61 -14.38 -13.05
CA SER A 12 -22.54 -12.94 -13.36
C SER A 12 -21.73 -12.17 -12.33
N ARG A 13 -21.72 -12.63 -11.08
CA ARG A 13 -21.01 -12.01 -9.96
C ARG A 13 -19.51 -12.13 -10.12
N ASN A 14 -19.03 -13.31 -10.57
CA ASN A 14 -17.63 -13.52 -10.89
C ASN A 14 -17.23 -12.69 -12.12
N VAL A 15 -18.07 -12.67 -13.16
CA VAL A 15 -17.81 -11.89 -14.39
C VAL A 15 -17.71 -10.40 -14.09
N GLU A 16 -18.62 -9.86 -13.27
CA GLU A 16 -18.64 -8.45 -12.86
C GLU A 16 -17.41 -8.09 -12.01
N ALA A 17 -16.96 -8.99 -11.14
CA ALA A 17 -15.74 -8.83 -10.33
C ALA A 17 -14.43 -9.14 -11.10
N GLY A 18 -14.51 -9.44 -12.41
CA GLY A 18 -13.33 -9.78 -13.21
C GLY A 18 -12.70 -11.14 -12.83
N ILE A 19 -13.41 -11.99 -12.11
CA ILE A 19 -13.01 -13.35 -11.70
C ILE A 19 -13.39 -14.33 -12.81
N TYR A 20 -12.39 -15.03 -13.33
CA TYR A 20 -12.53 -16.03 -14.38
C TYR A 20 -13.02 -17.39 -13.85
N HIS A 21 -12.56 -17.79 -12.66
CA HIS A 21 -13.08 -18.94 -11.92
C HIS A 21 -12.86 -18.79 -10.41
N PHE A 22 -13.76 -19.35 -9.61
CA PHE A 22 -13.66 -19.45 -8.17
C PHE A 22 -14.22 -20.81 -7.74
N LEU A 23 -13.31 -21.74 -7.46
CA LEU A 23 -13.63 -23.14 -7.26
C LEU A 23 -13.03 -23.65 -5.96
N SER A 24 -13.79 -24.50 -5.27
CA SER A 24 -13.26 -25.39 -4.26
C SER A 24 -13.00 -26.77 -4.88
N TYR A 25 -11.80 -27.30 -4.61
CA TYR A 25 -11.33 -28.60 -5.05
C TYR A 25 -11.37 -29.68 -3.94
N SER A 26 -11.59 -29.26 -2.70
CA SER A 26 -11.86 -30.11 -1.53
C SER A 26 -12.75 -29.33 -0.57
N HIS A 27 -13.65 -30.05 0.14
CA HIS A 27 -14.63 -29.45 1.06
C HIS A 27 -15.54 -28.36 0.47
N GLY A 28 -15.90 -28.45 -0.81
CA GLY A 28 -16.74 -27.42 -1.44
C GLY A 28 -18.19 -27.37 -0.96
N ASP A 29 -18.60 -28.29 -0.10
CA ASP A 29 -19.83 -28.26 0.71
C ASP A 29 -19.69 -27.49 2.03
N LYS A 30 -18.45 -27.29 2.52
CA LYS A 30 -18.16 -26.57 3.76
C LYS A 30 -17.52 -25.19 3.54
N ILE A 31 -16.81 -24.99 2.42
CA ILE A 31 -16.25 -23.71 2.02
C ILE A 31 -17.36 -22.88 1.38
N TYR A 32 -17.58 -21.67 1.89
CA TYR A 32 -18.61 -20.75 1.40
C TYR A 32 -18.12 -19.30 1.38
N THR A 33 -18.82 -18.46 0.63
CA THR A 33 -18.63 -17.02 0.61
C THR A 33 -19.88 -16.35 1.17
N GLU A 34 -19.74 -15.51 2.18
CA GLU A 34 -20.82 -14.70 2.75
C GLU A 34 -20.32 -13.27 2.89
N ASP A 35 -21.12 -12.29 2.43
CA ASP A 35 -20.76 -10.86 2.47
C ASP A 35 -19.31 -10.55 2.05
N GLY A 36 -18.86 -11.23 1.00
CA GLY A 36 -17.54 -11.02 0.42
C GLY A 36 -16.39 -11.46 1.28
N ILE A 37 -16.64 -12.44 2.14
CA ILE A 37 -15.62 -13.09 2.94
C ILE A 37 -15.61 -14.58 2.58
N LEU A 38 -14.41 -15.14 2.38
CA LEU A 38 -14.19 -16.55 2.12
C LEU A 38 -14.06 -17.24 3.46
N HIS A 39 -14.98 -18.13 3.76
CA HIS A 39 -14.92 -18.95 4.96
C HIS A 39 -14.27 -20.29 4.60
N MET A 40 -13.11 -20.54 5.19
CA MET A 40 -12.40 -21.83 5.12
C MET A 40 -12.45 -22.47 6.52
N PRO A 41 -13.24 -23.55 6.70
CA PRO A 41 -13.38 -24.20 8.00
C PRO A 41 -12.08 -24.86 8.48
N GLY A 42 -11.97 -25.04 9.79
CA GLY A 42 -10.92 -25.85 10.39
C GLY A 42 -10.98 -27.31 9.93
N THR A 43 -9.81 -27.91 9.77
CA THR A 43 -9.63 -29.31 9.38
C THR A 43 -9.40 -30.21 10.59
N GLU A 44 -9.57 -31.51 10.42
CA GLU A 44 -9.31 -32.50 11.46
C GLU A 44 -7.82 -32.53 11.85
N ALA A 45 -7.57 -32.36 13.15
CA ALA A 45 -6.25 -32.39 13.75
C ALA A 45 -5.46 -33.65 13.36
N GLY A 46 -4.28 -33.47 12.76
CA GLY A 46 -3.37 -34.56 12.41
C GLY A 46 -3.78 -35.38 11.18
N ASN A 47 -4.82 -35.00 10.45
CA ASN A 47 -5.20 -35.62 9.19
C ASN A 47 -4.64 -34.81 8.00
N GLU A 48 -3.46 -35.18 7.51
CA GLU A 48 -2.80 -34.52 6.38
C GLU A 48 -3.56 -34.62 5.04
N ASN A 49 -4.55 -35.52 4.95
CA ASN A 49 -5.43 -35.64 3.79
C ASN A 49 -6.70 -34.79 3.93
N ASP A 50 -6.93 -34.18 5.10
CA ASP A 50 -8.03 -33.25 5.35
C ASP A 50 -7.52 -31.82 5.14
N TYR A 51 -7.82 -31.26 3.97
CA TYR A 51 -7.39 -29.91 3.61
C TYR A 51 -8.46 -29.21 2.81
N ASP A 52 -8.56 -27.91 3.01
CA ASP A 52 -9.32 -27.04 2.12
C ASP A 52 -8.46 -26.66 0.93
N HIS A 53 -9.04 -26.61 -0.26
CA HIS A 53 -8.37 -26.18 -1.49
C HIS A 53 -9.31 -25.31 -2.30
N VAL A 54 -8.92 -24.05 -2.42
CA VAL A 54 -9.62 -23.04 -3.22
C VAL A 54 -8.70 -22.59 -4.35
N GLY A 55 -9.23 -22.48 -5.56
CA GLY A 55 -8.56 -21.86 -6.70
C GLY A 55 -9.36 -20.67 -7.20
N ILE A 56 -8.69 -19.53 -7.35
CA ILE A 56 -9.27 -18.31 -7.89
C ILE A 56 -8.44 -17.87 -9.10
N GLY A 57 -9.10 -17.77 -10.24
CA GLY A 57 -8.57 -17.21 -11.47
C GLY A 57 -9.16 -15.83 -11.70
N SER A 58 -8.32 -14.84 -11.96
CA SER A 58 -8.68 -13.48 -12.33
C SER A 58 -8.43 -13.26 -13.81
N SER A 59 -9.28 -12.46 -14.45
CA SER A 59 -9.05 -11.94 -15.80
C SER A 59 -8.11 -10.72 -15.80
N HIS A 60 -7.77 -10.22 -14.62
CA HIS A 60 -6.88 -9.09 -14.41
C HIS A 60 -5.58 -9.54 -13.74
N VAL A 61 -4.44 -9.08 -14.27
CA VAL A 61 -3.12 -9.30 -13.67
C VAL A 61 -2.39 -7.98 -13.59
N LEU A 62 -1.99 -7.60 -12.37
CA LEU A 62 -1.08 -6.48 -12.16
C LEU A 62 0.36 -6.91 -12.49
N LYS A 63 0.70 -6.90 -13.78
CA LYS A 63 2.06 -7.24 -14.24
C LYS A 63 3.09 -6.33 -13.58
N GLY A 64 4.14 -6.93 -13.04
CA GLY A 64 5.20 -6.21 -12.34
C GLY A 64 4.85 -5.83 -10.89
N ALA A 65 3.78 -6.38 -10.31
CA ALA A 65 3.54 -6.27 -8.89
C ALA A 65 4.76 -6.73 -8.08
N LYS A 66 5.04 -6.04 -6.98
CA LYS A 66 6.12 -6.39 -6.05
C LYS A 66 5.64 -7.26 -4.89
N TYR A 67 4.39 -7.09 -4.49
CA TYR A 67 3.82 -7.78 -3.35
C TYR A 67 2.50 -8.45 -3.69
N LEU A 68 2.20 -9.51 -2.96
CA LEU A 68 0.89 -10.13 -2.84
C LEU A 68 0.44 -9.99 -1.38
N VAL A 69 -0.80 -9.55 -1.17
CA VAL A 69 -1.34 -9.31 0.16
C VAL A 69 -2.57 -10.17 0.37
N PHE A 70 -2.66 -10.77 1.55
CA PHE A 70 -3.85 -11.49 2.02
C PHE A 70 -4.40 -10.81 3.27
N SER A 71 -5.69 -10.46 3.25
CA SER A 71 -6.43 -9.95 4.41
C SER A 71 -7.11 -11.13 5.11
N ILE A 72 -6.55 -11.60 6.23
CA ILE A 72 -7.00 -12.83 6.91
C ILE A 72 -7.38 -12.56 8.36
N LYS A 73 -8.49 -13.16 8.80
CA LYS A 73 -8.92 -13.29 10.20
C LYS A 73 -9.16 -14.76 10.50
N GLY A 74 -9.22 -15.15 11.76
CA GLY A 74 -9.62 -16.51 12.15
C GLY A 74 -10.14 -16.57 13.57
N GLU A 75 -10.70 -17.71 13.94
CA GLU A 75 -11.19 -17.96 15.31
C GLU A 75 -10.07 -17.82 16.36
N GLU A 76 -10.44 -17.61 17.62
CA GLU A 76 -9.47 -17.59 18.71
C GLU A 76 -8.56 -18.84 18.68
N GLY A 77 -7.25 -18.59 18.57
CA GLY A 77 -6.23 -19.63 18.46
C GLY A 77 -5.97 -20.16 17.04
N TYR A 78 -6.47 -19.50 15.99
CA TYR A 78 -6.12 -19.86 14.62
C TYR A 78 -4.61 -19.78 14.36
N ASP A 79 -4.13 -20.65 13.47
CA ASP A 79 -2.71 -20.75 13.11
C ASP A 79 -2.52 -20.90 11.59
N LEU A 80 -1.76 -19.99 11.00
CA LEU A 80 -1.47 -19.99 9.56
C LEU A 80 -0.24 -20.83 9.17
N ASN A 81 0.34 -21.62 10.09
CA ASN A 81 1.39 -22.58 9.73
C ASN A 81 0.93 -23.62 8.70
N GLY A 82 -0.37 -23.96 8.69
CA GLY A 82 -1.00 -24.86 7.72
C GLY A 82 -1.45 -24.18 6.42
N PHE A 83 -1.31 -22.86 6.31
CA PHE A 83 -1.73 -22.10 5.13
C PHE A 83 -0.61 -22.05 4.08
N ARG A 84 -0.96 -22.42 2.85
CA ARG A 84 -0.05 -22.37 1.71
C ARG A 84 -0.75 -21.94 0.44
N PHE A 85 0.00 -21.36 -0.48
CA PHE A 85 -0.52 -20.95 -1.77
C PHE A 85 0.44 -21.29 -2.92
N LYS A 86 -0.07 -21.35 -4.14
CA LYS A 86 0.73 -21.44 -5.36
C LYS A 86 0.15 -20.57 -6.46
N MET A 87 1.05 -20.03 -7.29
CA MET A 87 0.70 -19.23 -8.47
C MET A 87 0.55 -20.15 -9.69
N GLY A 88 -0.64 -20.21 -10.26
CA GLY A 88 -0.99 -21.12 -11.35
C GLY A 88 -1.12 -22.59 -10.94
N ASP A 89 -1.64 -23.41 -11.85
CA ASP A 89 -1.93 -24.82 -11.59
C ASP A 89 -0.67 -25.65 -11.26
N ASN A 90 0.45 -25.30 -11.89
CA ASN A 90 1.75 -25.98 -11.78
C ASN A 90 2.76 -25.19 -10.93
N GLY A 91 2.32 -24.16 -10.21
CA GLY A 91 3.19 -23.36 -9.35
C GLY A 91 3.76 -24.16 -8.18
N LYS A 92 4.93 -23.73 -7.70
CA LYS A 92 5.51 -24.22 -6.45
C LYS A 92 4.61 -23.82 -5.27
N GLU A 93 4.43 -24.73 -4.32
CA GLU A 93 3.77 -24.40 -3.05
C GLU A 93 4.63 -23.49 -2.18
N ASN A 94 4.00 -22.47 -1.62
CA ASN A 94 4.60 -21.46 -0.75
C ASN A 94 3.87 -21.45 0.58
N TRP A 95 4.59 -21.81 1.65
CA TRP A 95 4.04 -21.88 3.00
C TRP A 95 4.14 -20.53 3.71
N PHE A 96 3.07 -20.07 4.36
CA PHE A 96 3.02 -18.76 5.01
C PHE A 96 4.08 -18.54 6.10
N ASN A 97 4.45 -19.61 6.80
CA ASN A 97 5.50 -19.59 7.83
C ASN A 97 6.94 -19.62 7.28
N SER A 98 7.08 -19.59 5.97
CA SER A 98 8.36 -19.72 5.25
C SER A 98 8.57 -18.62 4.22
N VAL A 99 7.49 -18.09 3.63
CA VAL A 99 7.58 -16.96 2.70
C VAL A 99 7.99 -15.68 3.41
N LEU A 100 8.67 -14.84 2.66
CA LEU A 100 9.23 -13.58 3.14
C LEU A 100 8.32 -12.40 2.80
N ALA A 101 8.10 -11.53 3.78
CA ALA A 101 7.45 -10.23 3.59
C ALA A 101 8.45 -9.14 3.15
N MET A 102 9.71 -9.32 3.51
CA MET A 102 10.87 -8.52 3.11
C MET A 102 12.14 -9.35 3.40
N GLU A 103 13.32 -8.83 3.04
CA GLU A 103 14.60 -9.53 3.25
C GLU A 103 14.74 -10.07 4.68
N GLY A 104 14.81 -11.40 4.80
CA GLY A 104 15.02 -12.11 6.06
C GLY A 104 13.85 -12.13 7.05
N VAL A 105 12.70 -11.53 6.72
CA VAL A 105 11.52 -11.44 7.61
C VAL A 105 10.37 -12.25 7.03
N LYS A 106 9.86 -13.21 7.80
CA LYS A 106 8.75 -14.06 7.34
C LYS A 106 7.41 -13.33 7.42
N THR A 107 6.50 -13.66 6.50
CA THR A 107 5.12 -13.15 6.48
C THR A 107 4.30 -13.59 7.69
N TYR A 108 4.58 -14.78 8.25
CA TYR A 108 3.87 -15.30 9.42
C TYR A 108 4.82 -16.02 10.38
N GLY A 109 4.55 -15.87 11.68
CA GLY A 109 5.31 -16.54 12.75
C GLY A 109 6.71 -15.97 13.00
N ASP A 110 7.07 -14.85 12.36
CA ASP A 110 8.30 -14.12 12.66
C ASP A 110 8.13 -13.28 13.93
N ALA A 111 9.16 -13.22 14.78
CA ALA A 111 9.14 -12.40 15.98
C ALA A 111 9.26 -10.90 15.66
N VAL A 112 9.85 -10.56 14.52
CA VAL A 112 10.08 -9.19 14.07
C VAL A 112 8.90 -8.66 13.25
N TYR A 113 8.19 -9.55 12.54
CA TYR A 113 7.05 -9.15 11.73
C TYR A 113 5.83 -8.84 12.60
N GLN A 114 5.45 -7.56 12.63
CA GLN A 114 4.16 -7.12 13.13
C GLN A 114 3.46 -6.37 12.00
N THR A 115 2.37 -6.92 11.49
CA THR A 115 1.55 -6.18 10.52
C THR A 115 0.89 -5.01 11.24
N PRO A 116 1.11 -3.76 10.81
CA PRO A 116 0.42 -2.60 11.38
C PRO A 116 -1.01 -2.46 10.84
N TYR A 117 -1.36 -3.23 9.80
CA TYR A 117 -2.63 -3.14 9.10
C TYR A 117 -3.61 -4.17 9.65
N VAL A 118 -4.49 -3.69 10.52
CA VAL A 118 -5.63 -4.42 11.04
C VAL A 118 -6.89 -3.63 10.72
N THR A 119 -7.85 -4.24 10.03
CA THR A 119 -9.13 -3.58 9.71
C THR A 119 -9.98 -3.41 10.98
N ALA A 120 -11.03 -2.59 10.90
CA ALA A 120 -11.95 -2.39 12.02
C ALA A 120 -12.65 -3.71 12.43
N GLU A 121 -12.82 -4.62 11.48
CA GLU A 121 -13.43 -5.94 11.60
C GLU A 121 -12.43 -7.01 12.06
N GLY A 122 -11.16 -6.65 12.26
CA GLY A 122 -10.12 -7.50 12.82
C GLY A 122 -9.32 -8.33 11.80
N PHE A 123 -9.46 -8.08 10.50
CA PHE A 123 -8.63 -8.73 9.49
C PHE A 123 -7.22 -8.17 9.51
N LYS A 124 -6.22 -9.04 9.41
CA LYS A 124 -4.81 -8.69 9.40
C LYS A 124 -4.24 -8.87 8.01
N TRP A 125 -3.45 -7.91 7.55
CA TRP A 125 -2.79 -8.03 6.26
C TRP A 125 -1.46 -8.78 6.38
N TYR A 126 -1.33 -9.84 5.59
CA TYR A 126 -0.14 -10.66 5.45
C TYR A 126 0.50 -10.38 4.10
N ILE A 127 1.70 -9.81 4.12
CA ILE A 127 2.40 -9.34 2.92
C ILE A 127 3.42 -10.39 2.48
N VAL A 128 3.44 -10.69 1.18
CA VAL A 128 4.45 -11.54 0.53
C VAL A 128 5.22 -10.70 -0.48
N ASP A 129 6.54 -10.63 -0.34
CA ASP A 129 7.44 -10.05 -1.34
C ASP A 129 7.65 -11.05 -2.48
N LEU A 130 7.12 -10.74 -3.66
CA LEU A 130 7.15 -11.66 -4.80
C LEU A 130 8.59 -11.96 -5.24
N ALA A 131 9.45 -10.95 -5.31
CA ALA A 131 10.83 -11.11 -5.78
C ALA A 131 11.68 -11.93 -4.79
N GLN A 132 11.58 -11.65 -3.48
CA GLN A 132 12.30 -12.40 -2.44
C GLN A 132 11.91 -13.88 -2.41
N ASN A 133 10.69 -14.20 -2.82
CA ASN A 133 10.18 -15.57 -2.87
C ASN A 133 10.33 -16.23 -4.26
N GLY A 134 10.92 -15.54 -5.24
CA GLY A 134 11.07 -16.05 -6.62
C GLY A 134 9.71 -16.27 -7.30
N LEU A 135 8.74 -15.42 -6.99
CA LEU A 135 7.39 -15.42 -7.53
C LEU A 135 7.19 -14.22 -8.47
N GLU A 136 6.21 -14.34 -9.36
CA GLU A 136 5.73 -13.26 -10.19
C GLU A 136 4.21 -13.17 -10.06
N ALA A 137 3.65 -11.99 -10.35
CA ALA A 137 2.20 -11.82 -10.42
C ALA A 137 1.60 -12.70 -11.52
N GLY A 138 0.62 -13.50 -11.14
CA GLY A 138 -0.15 -14.38 -12.03
C GLY A 138 -1.65 -14.10 -11.98
N ASP A 139 -2.37 -14.70 -12.91
CA ASP A 139 -3.83 -14.66 -13.01
C ASP A 139 -4.53 -15.72 -12.15
N ASN A 140 -3.82 -16.72 -11.65
CA ASN A 140 -4.44 -17.82 -10.92
C ASN A 140 -3.69 -18.07 -9.61
N ILE A 141 -4.43 -18.19 -8.53
CA ILE A 141 -3.92 -18.55 -7.21
C ILE A 141 -4.68 -19.75 -6.66
N HIS A 142 -3.95 -20.73 -6.15
CA HIS A 142 -4.52 -21.81 -5.36
C HIS A 142 -4.08 -21.69 -3.92
N MET A 143 -5.04 -21.72 -3.01
CA MET A 143 -4.85 -21.67 -1.57
C MET A 143 -5.20 -23.02 -0.97
N HIS A 144 -4.41 -23.45 0.00
CA HIS A 144 -4.68 -24.65 0.78
C HIS A 144 -4.54 -24.35 2.26
N TYR A 145 -5.41 -24.94 3.07
CA TYR A 145 -5.41 -24.77 4.51
C TYR A 145 -5.64 -26.11 5.23
N THR A 146 -4.88 -26.33 6.30
CA THR A 146 -4.93 -27.54 7.14
C THR A 146 -4.88 -27.21 8.63
N GLY A 147 -5.31 -26.01 9.02
CA GLY A 147 -5.35 -25.62 10.43
C GLY A 147 -6.66 -26.05 11.09
N GLU A 148 -6.64 -26.28 12.40
CA GLU A 148 -7.78 -26.81 13.17
C GLU A 148 -8.91 -25.79 13.42
N LYS A 149 -8.67 -24.52 13.09
CA LYS A 149 -9.57 -23.39 13.37
C LYS A 149 -10.02 -22.74 12.08
N ASP A 150 -11.24 -22.23 12.07
CA ASP A 150 -11.77 -21.54 10.89
C ASP A 150 -10.95 -20.27 10.61
N ILE A 151 -10.73 -20.00 9.33
CA ILE A 151 -10.18 -18.74 8.84
C ILE A 151 -11.14 -18.09 7.85
N GLU A 152 -11.04 -16.77 7.79
CA GLU A 152 -11.79 -15.88 6.93
C GLU A 152 -10.80 -15.09 6.08
N ILE A 153 -11.01 -15.03 4.77
CA ILE A 153 -10.23 -14.20 3.86
C ILE A 153 -11.14 -13.14 3.27
N ASP A 154 -10.86 -11.87 3.57
CA ASP A 154 -11.65 -10.72 3.11
C ASP A 154 -11.19 -10.23 1.73
N SER A 155 -9.88 -10.29 1.45
CA SER A 155 -9.35 -9.83 0.18
C SER A 155 -7.98 -10.45 -0.12
N ILE A 156 -7.71 -10.59 -1.42
CA ILE A 156 -6.41 -10.99 -1.95
C ILE A 156 -6.08 -10.08 -3.12
N PHE A 157 -4.97 -9.36 -3.04
CA PHE A 157 -4.63 -8.37 -4.05
C PHE A 157 -3.13 -8.22 -4.23
N TYR A 158 -2.75 -7.80 -5.43
CA TYR A 158 -1.38 -7.38 -5.71
C TYR A 158 -1.16 -5.94 -5.26
N ALA A 159 0.03 -5.69 -4.75
CA ALA A 159 0.49 -4.34 -4.41
C ALA A 159 1.87 -4.09 -5.01
N ASN A 160 2.16 -2.81 -5.20
CA ASN A 160 3.51 -2.34 -5.50
C ASN A 160 4.01 -1.52 -4.31
N ASP A 161 5.32 -1.43 -4.14
CA ASP A 161 5.88 -0.28 -3.44
C ASP A 161 5.41 1.00 -4.13
N PHE A 162 5.52 2.11 -3.42
CA PHE A 162 5.59 3.44 -4.02
C PHE A 162 6.43 3.41 -5.32
N ASN A 163 5.75 3.50 -6.46
CA ASN A 163 6.38 3.57 -7.77
C ASN A 163 6.20 4.98 -8.31
N VAL A 164 7.24 5.81 -8.18
CA VAL A 164 7.35 7.08 -8.92
C VAL A 164 7.56 6.74 -10.38
N TYR A 165 6.48 6.82 -11.15
CA TYR A 165 6.57 6.81 -12.60
C TYR A 165 6.73 8.26 -13.05
N GLU A 166 7.94 8.56 -13.52
CA GLU A 166 8.35 9.83 -14.14
C GLU A 166 8.55 11.02 -13.20
N GLU A 167 9.80 11.49 -13.15
CA GLU A 167 10.22 12.69 -12.44
C GLU A 167 10.56 13.78 -13.47
N SER A 168 9.75 14.83 -13.55
CA SER A 168 10.31 16.12 -13.98
C SER A 168 11.07 16.68 -12.78
N LYS A 169 12.36 17.01 -12.96
CA LYS A 169 13.22 17.37 -11.83
C LYS A 169 14.09 18.59 -12.10
N ASN A 170 14.26 19.37 -11.05
CA ASN A 170 15.21 20.45 -10.98
C ASN A 170 16.24 20.08 -9.91
N ALA A 171 17.48 19.84 -10.33
CA ALA A 171 18.60 19.81 -9.41
C ALA A 171 18.79 21.24 -8.85
N ILE A 172 18.82 21.36 -7.53
CA ILE A 172 19.00 22.63 -6.84
C ILE A 172 20.19 22.51 -5.89
N ASN A 173 20.83 23.63 -5.54
CA ASN A 173 21.96 23.59 -4.63
C ASN A 173 21.77 24.64 -3.53
N MET A 174 20.82 24.34 -2.64
CA MET A 174 20.50 25.17 -1.48
C MET A 174 21.10 24.49 -0.24
N ALA A 175 22.21 25.02 0.26
CA ALA A 175 22.89 24.49 1.44
C ALA A 175 22.72 25.42 2.65
N ASP A 176 22.64 24.81 3.83
CA ASP A 176 22.60 25.50 5.13
C ASP A 176 21.54 26.62 5.23
N VAL A 177 20.36 26.37 4.66
CA VAL A 177 19.21 27.28 4.72
C VAL A 177 18.71 27.37 6.15
N ASP A 178 18.70 28.57 6.72
CA ASP A 178 18.28 28.81 8.10
C ASP A 178 16.75 28.88 8.19
N LEU A 179 16.14 27.96 8.93
CA LEU A 179 14.69 27.92 9.07
C LEU A 179 14.11 29.04 9.96
N ASN A 180 14.96 29.89 10.56
CA ASN A 180 14.50 31.08 11.26
C ASN A 180 14.09 32.23 10.33
N ASP A 181 14.53 32.21 9.07
CA ASP A 181 14.26 33.25 8.10
C ASP A 181 13.48 32.71 6.90
N TYR A 182 12.68 33.56 6.27
CA TYR A 182 11.97 33.19 5.06
C TYR A 182 12.95 32.92 3.92
N HIS A 183 12.80 31.77 3.26
CA HIS A 183 13.49 31.47 2.01
C HIS A 183 12.51 30.95 0.94
N TRP A 184 12.65 31.47 -0.27
CA TRP A 184 12.12 30.83 -1.48
C TRP A 184 13.20 29.87 -1.99
N LEU A 185 12.90 28.58 -2.01
CA LEU A 185 13.88 27.53 -2.31
C LEU A 185 14.01 27.30 -3.81
N ASN A 186 12.90 27.06 -4.49
CA ASN A 186 12.78 27.03 -5.95
C ASN A 186 11.30 26.86 -6.37
N CYS A 187 11.03 26.69 -7.66
CA CYS A 187 9.76 26.20 -8.18
C CYS A 187 9.94 25.13 -9.27
N ILE A 188 8.88 24.38 -9.54
CA ILE A 188 8.79 23.45 -10.66
C ILE A 188 7.36 23.41 -11.21
N HIS A 189 7.22 23.17 -12.50
CA HIS A 189 5.93 23.04 -13.17
C HIS A 189 5.30 21.68 -12.90
N ALA A 190 4.07 21.65 -12.41
CA ALA A 190 3.25 20.46 -12.25
C ALA A 190 2.15 20.44 -13.32
N PRO A 191 2.11 19.41 -14.19
CA PRO A 191 1.10 19.31 -15.25
C PRO A 191 -0.27 18.84 -14.75
N SER A 192 -0.33 18.23 -13.56
CA SER A 192 -1.57 17.76 -12.94
C SER A 192 -1.49 17.88 -11.40
N ARG A 193 -2.66 18.02 -10.77
CA ARG A 193 -2.84 17.92 -9.31
C ARG A 193 -2.82 16.50 -8.78
N ASP A 194 -2.96 15.51 -9.65
CA ASP A 194 -2.85 14.10 -9.29
C ASP A 194 -1.38 13.67 -9.07
N SER A 195 -0.45 14.56 -9.41
CA SER A 195 0.98 14.40 -9.20
C SER A 195 1.40 14.74 -7.76
N TYR A 196 2.63 14.37 -7.44
CA TYR A 196 3.26 14.66 -6.15
C TYR A 196 4.44 15.61 -6.34
N PHE A 197 4.52 16.62 -5.50
CA PHE A 197 5.77 17.35 -5.34
C PHE A 197 6.72 16.52 -4.48
N TYR A 198 7.95 16.34 -4.93
CA TYR A 198 8.97 15.67 -4.15
C TYR A 198 10.20 16.55 -3.96
N PHE A 199 10.94 16.29 -2.89
CA PHE A 199 12.17 17.01 -2.58
C PHE A 199 13.18 16.11 -1.85
N LYS A 200 14.47 16.31 -2.15
CA LYS A 200 15.59 15.68 -1.43
C LYS A 200 16.17 16.68 -0.44
N ILE A 201 16.17 16.31 0.83
CA ILE A 201 16.50 17.19 1.93
C ILE A 201 17.36 16.48 2.97
N LYS A 202 18.25 17.23 3.61
CA LYS A 202 18.93 16.86 4.85
C LYS A 202 18.76 17.97 5.89
N GLY A 203 18.65 17.60 7.15
CA GLY A 203 18.62 18.49 8.31
C GLY A 203 19.97 18.55 9.02
N ASP A 204 19.99 19.28 10.13
CA ASP A 204 21.16 19.46 11.02
C ASP A 204 20.98 18.80 12.39
N GLY A 205 19.99 17.91 12.53
CA GLY A 205 19.61 17.28 13.79
C GLY A 205 18.70 18.15 14.68
N VAL A 206 18.34 19.37 14.24
CA VAL A 206 17.41 20.27 14.93
C VAL A 206 16.19 20.60 14.08
N ALA A 207 16.37 20.70 12.76
CA ALA A 207 15.31 21.07 11.83
C ALA A 207 14.15 20.05 11.76
N ASP A 208 12.92 20.57 11.66
CA ASP A 208 11.68 19.83 11.39
C ASP A 208 10.97 20.40 10.14
N PHE A 209 9.82 19.85 9.78
CA PHE A 209 9.06 20.28 8.59
C PHE A 209 8.04 21.40 8.87
N ASP A 210 7.94 21.93 10.10
CA ASP A 210 6.85 22.83 10.49
C ASP A 210 6.80 24.13 9.69
N THR A 211 7.96 24.63 9.24
CA THR A 211 8.03 25.87 8.45
C THR A 211 8.02 25.64 6.95
N LEU A 212 8.11 24.38 6.51
CA LEU A 212 8.11 24.04 5.10
C LEU A 212 6.69 24.14 4.54
N ARG A 213 6.58 24.64 3.31
CA ARG A 213 5.30 24.90 2.66
C ARG A 213 5.43 24.91 1.16
N LEU A 214 4.31 24.60 0.52
CA LEU A 214 4.15 24.68 -0.92
C LEU A 214 3.17 25.81 -1.26
N GLN A 215 3.45 26.53 -2.33
CA GLN A 215 2.53 27.49 -2.92
C GLN A 215 2.26 27.09 -4.38
N MET A 216 0.99 26.99 -4.75
CA MET A 216 0.56 26.72 -6.12
C MET A 216 -0.67 27.58 -6.42
N ASN A 217 -0.69 28.21 -7.59
CA ASN A 217 -1.78 29.08 -8.05
C ASN A 217 -2.23 30.10 -6.98
N GLY A 218 -1.27 30.75 -6.31
CA GLY A 218 -1.53 31.77 -5.30
C GLY A 218 -1.94 31.25 -3.92
N LYS A 219 -2.32 29.97 -3.77
CA LYS A 219 -2.60 29.37 -2.47
C LYS A 219 -1.34 28.79 -1.85
N GLN A 220 -1.11 29.08 -0.57
CA GLN A 220 0.00 28.54 0.21
C GLN A 220 -0.54 27.54 1.26
N LEU A 221 0.13 26.41 1.42
CA LEU A 221 -0.17 25.37 2.40
C LEU A 221 1.10 24.92 3.13
N PHE A 222 1.06 24.94 4.46
CA PHE A 222 2.14 24.44 5.32
C PHE A 222 1.92 22.97 5.68
N PHE A 223 3.02 22.24 5.91
CA PHE A 223 2.94 20.87 6.45
C PHE A 223 2.31 20.85 7.85
N LYS A 224 2.65 21.81 8.72
CA LYS A 224 2.03 21.94 10.06
C LYS A 224 0.52 22.19 10.04
N ASP A 225 0.00 22.76 8.94
CA ASP A 225 -1.41 23.15 8.79
C ASP A 225 -2.21 22.14 7.96
N GLY A 226 -1.70 20.90 7.81
CA GLY A 226 -2.44 19.78 7.22
C GLY A 226 -2.11 19.44 5.77
N LEU A 227 -1.06 20.03 5.17
CA LEU A 227 -0.47 19.45 3.95
C LEU A 227 0.20 18.12 4.32
N LYS A 228 -0.22 17.03 3.71
CA LYS A 228 0.34 15.70 4.01
C LYS A 228 1.77 15.56 3.47
N LEU A 229 2.58 14.80 4.21
CA LEU A 229 3.96 14.50 3.88
C LEU A 229 4.17 13.00 3.99
N TYR A 230 4.84 12.40 3.02
CA TYR A 230 5.12 10.97 2.98
C TYR A 230 6.61 10.71 2.74
N ASP A 231 7.14 9.68 3.39
CA ASP A 231 8.48 9.17 3.07
C ASP A 231 8.47 8.33 1.78
N LYS A 232 9.65 7.85 1.36
CA LYS A 232 9.80 6.99 0.17
C LYS A 232 9.06 5.64 0.25
N ALA A 233 8.68 5.20 1.45
CA ALA A 233 7.95 3.96 1.68
C ALA A 233 6.43 4.19 1.75
N GLY A 234 6.00 5.43 1.91
CA GLY A 234 4.60 5.81 2.03
C GLY A 234 4.03 5.96 3.40
N SER A 235 4.89 5.96 4.41
CA SER A 235 4.45 6.32 5.74
C SER A 235 4.21 7.82 5.79
N GLU A 236 3.06 8.22 6.34
CA GLU A 236 2.79 9.62 6.62
C GLU A 236 3.77 10.10 7.71
N VAL A 237 4.36 11.28 7.49
CA VAL A 237 5.37 11.88 8.37
C VAL A 237 4.78 13.11 9.02
N SER A 238 4.82 13.16 10.35
CA SER A 238 4.42 14.34 11.13
C SER A 238 5.32 15.53 10.79
N SER A 239 4.75 16.74 10.74
CA SER A 239 5.54 17.95 10.48
C SER A 239 6.59 18.23 11.57
N SER A 240 6.35 17.76 12.79
CA SER A 240 7.25 17.85 13.94
C SER A 240 8.36 16.79 13.98
N THR A 241 8.39 15.86 13.01
CA THR A 241 9.49 14.89 12.89
C THR A 241 10.76 15.61 12.47
N LEU A 242 11.88 15.32 13.14
CA LEU A 242 13.18 15.86 12.77
C LEU A 242 13.59 15.38 11.38
N ILE A 243 14.11 16.31 10.57
CA ILE A 243 14.66 16.02 9.26
C ILE A 243 16.02 15.30 9.47
N PRO A 244 16.22 14.11 8.88
CA PRO A 244 17.45 13.35 9.07
C PRO A 244 18.70 14.11 8.60
N GLU A 245 19.84 13.88 9.26
CA GLU A 245 21.14 14.43 8.83
C GLU A 245 21.63 13.82 7.51
N GLU A 246 21.09 12.66 7.14
CA GLU A 246 21.30 12.02 5.84
C GLU A 246 20.25 12.48 4.82
N GLU A 247 20.69 12.64 3.57
CA GLU A 247 19.81 13.07 2.49
C GLU A 247 18.69 12.04 2.24
N THR A 248 17.45 12.50 2.37
CA THR A 248 16.25 11.68 2.26
C THR A 248 15.22 12.34 1.33
N THR A 249 14.40 11.52 0.67
CA THR A 249 13.34 11.99 -0.24
C THR A 249 11.98 11.92 0.42
N TYR A 250 11.19 12.99 0.26
CA TYR A 250 9.81 13.07 0.72
C TYR A 250 8.88 13.56 -0.37
N TYR A 251 7.58 13.26 -0.20
CA TYR A 251 6.53 13.50 -1.17
C TYR A 251 5.34 14.21 -0.54
N ALA A 252 4.76 15.16 -1.25
CA ALA A 252 3.57 15.90 -0.86
C ALA A 252 2.53 15.84 -2.00
N PRO A 253 1.30 15.37 -1.76
CA PRO A 253 0.28 15.28 -2.80
C PRO A 253 -0.20 16.69 -3.19
N LEU A 254 -0.26 16.97 -4.49
CA LEU A 254 -0.77 18.25 -4.99
C LEU A 254 -2.30 18.33 -5.01
N SER A 255 -2.99 17.21 -4.79
CA SER A 255 -4.44 17.15 -4.67
C SER A 255 -5.00 18.03 -3.53
N ALA A 256 -4.17 18.40 -2.55
CA ALA A 256 -4.51 19.30 -1.44
C ALA A 256 -4.74 20.77 -1.85
N PHE A 257 -4.21 21.21 -3.00
CA PHE A 257 -4.50 22.53 -3.56
C PHE A 257 -5.86 22.51 -4.24
N PRO A 258 -6.72 23.54 -4.21
CA PRO A 258 -8.11 23.45 -4.68
C PRO A 258 -8.37 23.86 -6.15
N GLU A 259 -7.39 24.42 -6.88
CA GLU A 259 -7.58 25.02 -8.23
C GLU A 259 -7.22 24.07 -9.39
N GLU A 260 -7.31 24.50 -10.66
CA GLU A 260 -7.03 23.66 -11.85
C GLU A 260 -5.63 23.02 -11.82
N GLY A 261 -5.50 21.84 -12.45
CA GLY A 261 -4.39 20.90 -12.27
C GLY A 261 -3.01 21.32 -12.77
N ASP A 262 -2.93 22.38 -13.58
CA ASP A 262 -1.72 22.85 -14.22
C ASP A 262 -1.18 24.11 -13.50
N GLY A 263 0.11 24.13 -13.16
CA GLY A 263 0.71 25.29 -12.50
C GLY A 263 2.12 25.13 -11.95
N TRP A 264 2.70 26.24 -11.50
CA TRP A 264 4.02 26.24 -10.84
C TRP A 264 3.86 26.00 -9.34
N VAL A 265 4.54 24.97 -8.84
CA VAL A 265 4.66 24.67 -7.41
C VAL A 265 5.93 25.34 -6.90
N HIS A 266 5.76 26.27 -5.96
CA HIS A 266 6.85 26.97 -5.28
C HIS A 266 7.11 26.34 -3.92
N PHE A 267 8.38 26.06 -3.61
CA PHE A 267 8.80 25.51 -2.33
C PHE A 267 9.45 26.60 -1.48
N HIS A 268 8.99 26.72 -0.23
CA HIS A 268 9.47 27.75 0.69
C HIS A 268 9.77 27.16 2.07
N SER A 269 10.65 27.84 2.80
CA SER A 269 11.00 27.51 4.18
C SER A 269 11.01 28.74 5.09
N GLY A 270 11.05 28.48 6.40
CA GLY A 270 11.12 29.47 7.48
C GLY A 270 9.92 30.42 7.56
N GLU A 271 9.91 31.34 8.49
CA GLU A 271 8.82 32.31 8.65
C GLU A 271 9.26 33.72 8.24
N TYR A 272 8.31 34.56 7.83
CA TYR A 272 8.56 35.99 7.76
C TYR A 272 8.71 36.47 9.21
N ALA A 273 9.94 36.73 9.64
CA ALA A 273 10.20 37.14 11.01
C ALA A 273 9.58 38.53 11.27
N ASP A 274 8.44 38.57 11.96
CA ASP A 274 7.84 39.85 12.34
C ASP A 274 8.39 40.35 13.70
N LYS A 275 8.94 39.47 14.56
CA LYS A 275 9.59 39.82 15.83
C LYS A 275 10.70 38.84 16.23
N GLU A 276 11.80 39.37 16.79
CA GLU A 276 12.97 38.61 17.28
C GLU A 276 12.63 37.68 18.46
N GLU A 277 11.56 37.98 19.17
CA GLU A 277 11.11 37.36 20.43
C GLU A 277 10.53 35.95 20.23
N ASP A 278 10.11 35.62 19.01
CA ASP A 278 9.43 34.38 18.64
C ASP A 278 10.33 33.36 17.90
N LYS A 279 11.63 33.68 17.73
CA LYS A 279 12.60 32.81 17.05
C LYS A 279 13.03 31.64 17.96
N LYS A 280 12.23 30.57 18.03
CA LYS A 280 12.71 29.25 18.48
C LYS A 280 13.82 28.80 17.51
N PRO A 281 14.97 28.28 17.96
CA PRO A 281 15.98 27.75 17.04
C PRO A 281 15.37 26.61 16.22
N ARG A 282 15.19 26.85 14.91
CA ARG A 282 14.54 25.91 13.98
C ARG A 282 15.52 25.06 13.16
N GLY A 283 16.82 25.21 13.41
CA GLY A 283 17.86 24.47 12.68
C GLY A 283 18.02 24.91 11.23
N LYS A 284 18.81 24.13 10.50
CA LYS A 284 19.15 24.34 9.10
C LYS A 284 18.83 23.12 8.27
N ILE A 285 18.55 23.37 6.99
CA ILE A 285 18.34 22.33 5.99
C ILE A 285 19.26 22.53 4.80
N SER A 286 19.51 21.47 4.05
CA SER A 286 19.97 21.56 2.67
C SER A 286 19.02 20.81 1.76
N VAL A 287 18.71 21.39 0.61
CA VAL A 287 17.84 20.78 -0.42
C VAL A 287 18.64 20.68 -1.70
N SER A 288 18.72 19.48 -2.27
CA SER A 288 19.53 19.16 -3.45
C SER A 288 18.69 18.92 -4.71
N GLU A 289 17.40 18.63 -4.53
CA GLU A 289 16.51 18.32 -5.64
C GLU A 289 15.08 18.65 -5.27
N ILE A 290 14.33 19.15 -6.25
CA ILE A 290 12.87 19.16 -6.23
C ILE A 290 12.36 18.58 -7.53
N GLY A 291 11.17 18.00 -7.51
CA GLY A 291 10.55 17.52 -8.74
C GLY A 291 9.07 17.23 -8.62
N ILE A 292 8.47 16.84 -9.74
CA ILE A 292 7.09 16.35 -9.83
C ILE A 292 7.12 14.89 -10.24
N ALA A 293 6.51 14.06 -9.41
CA ALA A 293 6.24 12.65 -9.66
C ALA A 293 4.83 12.51 -10.25
N GLU A 294 4.70 12.03 -11.49
CA GLU A 294 3.41 11.97 -12.20
C GLU A 294 2.42 10.97 -11.57
N LYS A 295 2.94 10.00 -10.80
CA LYS A 295 2.15 9.09 -9.94
C LYS A 295 2.87 8.91 -8.61
N GLY A 296 2.22 9.20 -7.50
CA GLY A 296 2.66 8.79 -6.16
C GLY A 296 1.87 7.58 -5.67
N PHE A 297 1.60 7.50 -4.36
CA PHE A 297 0.71 6.47 -3.79
C PHE A 297 -0.51 6.33 -4.68
N SER A 298 -0.93 5.09 -4.93
CA SER A 298 -2.29 4.92 -5.41
C SER A 298 -3.24 5.39 -4.30
N VAL A 299 -3.63 6.66 -4.37
CA VAL A 299 -4.76 7.23 -3.62
C VAL A 299 -6.01 7.26 -4.49
N ASP A 300 -5.91 6.71 -5.71
CA ASP A 300 -7.10 6.24 -6.38
C ASP A 300 -7.58 5.02 -5.60
N GLY A 301 -8.70 5.18 -4.92
CA GLY A 301 -9.56 4.10 -4.40
C GLY A 301 -10.09 3.16 -5.50
N ASN A 302 -9.36 3.04 -6.63
CA ASN A 302 -9.56 2.13 -7.74
C ASN A 302 -8.27 1.34 -8.10
N ALA A 303 -7.13 1.55 -7.42
CA ALA A 303 -5.97 0.66 -7.60
C ALA A 303 -6.09 -0.62 -6.76
N ALA A 304 -7.01 -0.61 -5.78
CA ALA A 304 -7.64 -1.80 -5.30
C ALA A 304 -8.41 -2.48 -6.45
N THR A 305 -9.32 -1.79 -7.14
CA THR A 305 -10.26 -2.47 -8.06
C THR A 305 -9.65 -3.13 -9.32
N ASP A 306 -8.42 -2.80 -9.73
CA ASP A 306 -7.83 -3.43 -10.94
C ASP A 306 -7.16 -4.80 -10.68
N CYS A 307 -6.97 -5.19 -9.43
CA CYS A 307 -6.71 -6.59 -9.07
C CYS A 307 -7.08 -6.87 -7.62
N VAL A 308 -8.22 -6.35 -7.19
CA VAL A 308 -8.94 -6.83 -6.02
C VAL A 308 -9.92 -7.83 -6.59
N ILE A 309 -9.63 -9.10 -6.34
CA ILE A 309 -10.71 -10.02 -6.00
C ILE A 309 -11.33 -9.27 -4.81
N SER A 310 -12.54 -8.73 -4.98
CA SER A 310 -13.39 -7.88 -4.11
C SER A 310 -13.91 -6.62 -4.84
N SER A 311 -15.23 -6.49 -4.91
CA SER A 311 -15.91 -5.33 -5.49
C SER A 311 -16.79 -4.67 -4.45
N GLU A 312 -16.59 -3.37 -4.20
CA GLU A 312 -17.60 -2.53 -3.57
C GLU A 312 -18.62 -2.09 -4.64
N ASP A 313 -19.82 -2.67 -4.61
CA ASP A 313 -20.98 -2.06 -5.28
C ASP A 313 -22.07 -1.82 -4.24
N GLU A 314 -22.25 -0.55 -3.85
CA GLU A 314 -23.29 -0.11 -2.91
C GLU A 314 -24.72 -0.32 -3.44
N THR A 315 -24.90 -0.79 -4.68
CA THR A 315 -26.22 -0.93 -5.30
C THR A 315 -26.74 -2.36 -5.43
N ALA A 316 -25.94 -3.39 -5.09
CA ALA A 316 -26.34 -4.79 -5.31
C ALA A 316 -25.90 -5.77 -4.20
N GLY A 317 -26.32 -5.55 -2.95
CA GLY A 317 -26.70 -6.63 -2.02
C GLY A 317 -25.76 -7.85 -1.81
N GLY A 318 -24.44 -7.68 -1.89
CA GLY A 318 -23.47 -8.69 -1.48
C GLY A 318 -22.05 -8.32 -1.89
N LYS A 319 -21.16 -8.18 -0.91
CA LYS A 319 -19.71 -8.09 -1.17
C LYS A 319 -19.20 -9.42 -1.75
N TYR A 320 -18.11 -9.39 -2.52
CA TYR A 320 -17.31 -10.58 -2.89
C TYR A 320 -15.89 -10.39 -2.35
N ILE A 321 -15.20 -11.51 -2.08
CA ILE A 321 -13.78 -11.53 -1.66
C ILE A 321 -12.94 -11.00 -2.75
#